data_AF-A0A699I333-F1
#
_entry.id   AF-A0A699I333-F1
#
_cell.length_a   1.000
_cell.length_b   1.000
_cell.length_c   1.000
_cell.angle_alpha   90.00
_cell.angle_beta   90.00
_cell.angle_gamma   90.00
#
_symmetry.space_group_name_H-M   'P 1'
#
loop_
_entity.id
_entity.type
_entity.pdbx_description
1 polymer ?
#
loop_
_entity_poly.entity_id
_entity_poly.type
_entity_poly.pdbx_seq_one_letter_code
_entity_poly.pdbx_strand_id
1 'polypeptide(L)'
;EILFLKVNFDENKPMCKNLNVKVLPYFHFYRGADGQLESFSCSLAKFQKIKDAILKHNTDRCSIGPNKGVGELKLDTVSPPKNKQAEST
;
A
#
# COMPACT_ATOMS: atom_id res chain seq x y z
N GLU A 1 17.02 -1.43 -11.58
CA GLU A 1 17.41 -1.95 -10.25
C GLU A 1 16.19 -2.00 -9.34
N ILE A 2 16.18 -2.90 -8.36
CA ILE A 2 15.07 -3.06 -7.41
C ILE A 2 15.55 -2.69 -6.02
N LEU A 3 14.84 -1.78 -5.36
CA LEU A 3 15.14 -1.37 -3.99
C LEU A 3 14.25 -2.14 -3.00
N PHE A 4 14.87 -2.80 -2.03
CA PHE A 4 14.17 -3.49 -0.95
C PHE A 4 14.20 -2.62 0.31
N LEU A 5 13.04 -2.06 0.66
CA LEU A 5 12.85 -1.32 1.90
C LEU A 5 12.26 -2.23 2.97
N LYS A 6 13.02 -2.43 4.05
CA LYS A 6 12.56 -3.18 5.22
C LYS A 6 11.94 -2.21 6.22
N VAL A 7 10.66 -2.39 6.49
CA VAL A 7 9.94 -1.61 7.51
C VAL A 7 9.63 -2.54 8.68
N ASN A 8 10.11 -2.20 9.87
CA ASN A 8 9.73 -2.92 11.08
C ASN A 8 8.33 -2.46 11.52
N PHE A 9 7.39 -3.39 11.55
CA PHE A 9 6.00 -3.12 11.93
C PHE A 9 5.89 -2.63 13.38
N ASP A 10 6.69 -3.16 14.30
CA ASP A 10 6.57 -2.82 15.72
C ASP A 10 7.08 -1.41 16.03
N GLU A 11 8.11 -0.95 15.32
CA GLU A 11 8.67 0.39 15.45
C GLU A 11 7.85 1.43 14.67
N ASN A 12 7.21 1.05 13.57
CA ASN A 12 6.52 1.96 12.65
C ASN A 12 4.99 1.72 12.59
N LYS A 13 4.39 1.26 13.70
CA LYS A 13 2.94 0.99 13.82
C LYS A 13 2.03 2.06 13.18
N PRO A 14 2.19 3.38 13.43
CA PRO A 14 1.31 4.38 12.82
C PRO A 14 1.43 4.42 11.29
N MET A 15 2.64 4.28 10.74
CA MET A 15 2.86 4.24 9.29
C MET A 15 2.22 3.00 8.68
N CYS A 16 2.44 1.81 9.26
CA CYS A 16 1.87 0.57 8.75
C CYS A 16 0.33 0.57 8.80
N LYS A 17 -0.27 1.17 9.84
CA LYS A 17 -1.73 1.37 9.92
C LYS A 17 -2.24 2.27 8.79
N ASN A 18 -1.55 3.39 8.52
CA ASN A 18 -1.92 4.30 7.43
C ASN A 18 -1.75 3.68 6.05
N LEU A 19 -0.83 2.73 5.89
CA LEU A 19 -0.63 1.95 4.66
C LEU A 19 -1.58 0.74 4.56
N ASN A 20 -2.58 0.63 5.44
CA ASN A 20 -3.53 -0.47 5.51
C ASN A 20 -2.88 -1.87 5.67
N VAL A 21 -1.70 -1.96 6.29
CA VAL A 21 -1.02 -3.21 6.59
C VAL A 21 -1.64 -3.85 7.83
N LYS A 22 -2.37 -4.96 7.64
CA LYS A 22 -3.10 -5.66 8.72
C LYS A 22 -2.49 -7.00 9.13
N VAL A 23 -1.73 -7.63 8.24
CA VAL A 23 -1.17 -8.98 8.42
C VAL A 23 0.30 -8.95 8.03
N LEU A 24 1.11 -9.80 8.66
CA LEU A 24 2.53 -9.95 8.34
C LEU A 24 2.79 -11.38 7.83
N PRO A 25 3.67 -11.58 6.84
CA PRO A 25 4.43 -10.57 6.08
C PRO A 25 3.58 -9.87 5.01
N TYR A 26 3.84 -8.58 4.77
CA TYR A 26 3.15 -7.76 3.77
C TYR A 26 4.13 -7.06 2.84
N PHE A 27 3.78 -6.93 1.56
CA PHE A 27 4.62 -6.34 0.54
C PHE A 27 3.83 -5.31 -0.28
N HIS A 28 4.46 -4.16 -0.48
CA HIS A 28 4.01 -3.14 -1.42
C HIS A 28 5.05 -2.96 -2.51
N PHE A 29 4.60 -2.87 -3.76
CA PHE A 29 5.44 -2.54 -4.89
C PHE A 29 5.11 -1.12 -5.34
N TYR A 30 6.13 -0.29 -5.43
CA TYR A 30 6.01 1.08 -5.90
C TYR A 30 6.89 1.30 -7.14
N ARG A 31 6.42 2.13 -8.06
CA ARG A 31 7.18 2.52 -9.25
C ARG A 31 6.88 3.96 -9.64
N GLY A 32 7.86 4.85 -9.42
CA GLY A 32 7.87 6.23 -9.90
C GLY A 32 6.51 6.93 -10.00
N ALA A 33 6.12 7.27 -11.23
CA ALA A 33 4.85 7.93 -11.55
C ALA A 33 3.61 7.03 -11.47
N ASP A 34 3.78 5.71 -11.50
CA ASP A 34 2.67 4.77 -11.37
C ASP A 34 2.20 4.66 -9.91
N GLY A 35 3.08 4.96 -8.96
CA GLY A 35 2.79 4.86 -7.53
C GLY A 35 2.73 3.39 -7.10
N GLN A 36 1.71 3.01 -6.33
CA GLN A 36 1.53 1.64 -5.84
C GLN A 36 1.00 0.71 -6.93
N LEU A 37 1.77 -0.31 -7.30
CA LEU A 37 1.43 -1.28 -8.32
C LEU A 37 0.78 -2.54 -7.75
N GLU A 38 1.36 -3.09 -6.68
CA GLU A 38 0.90 -4.32 -6.04
C GLU A 38 0.92 -4.15 -4.52
N SER A 39 -0.05 -4.80 -3.86
CA SER A 39 -0.23 -4.75 -2.42
C SER A 39 -0.79 -6.07 -1.94
N PHE A 40 0.05 -6.89 -1.30
CA PHE A 40 -0.38 -8.22 -0.89
C PHE A 40 0.42 -8.76 0.29
N SER A 41 -0.23 -9.65 1.04
CA SER A 41 0.43 -10.52 1.99
C SER A 41 0.88 -11.81 1.33
N CYS A 42 2.05 -12.31 1.70
CA CYS A 42 2.61 -13.53 1.14
C CYS A 42 3.35 -14.32 2.20
N SER A 43 3.20 -15.64 2.18
CA SER A 43 3.98 -16.59 2.99
C SER A 43 5.05 -17.26 2.13
N LEU A 44 5.97 -18.01 2.74
CA LEU A 44 7.04 -18.72 2.05
C LEU A 44 6.51 -19.64 0.93
N ALA A 45 5.40 -20.33 1.18
CA ALA A 45 4.76 -21.22 0.20
C ALA A 45 4.25 -20.49 -1.06
N LYS A 46 4.03 -19.17 -0.97
CA LYS A 46 3.53 -18.33 -2.06
C LYS A 46 4.62 -17.41 -2.63
N PHE A 47 5.90 -17.68 -2.33
CA PHE A 47 7.03 -16.84 -2.77
C PHE A 47 7.05 -16.58 -4.29
N GLN A 48 6.53 -17.51 -5.08
CA GLN A 48 6.37 -17.33 -6.53
C GLN A 48 5.58 -16.06 -6.89
N LYS A 49 4.58 -15.69 -6.08
CA LYS A 49 3.79 -14.46 -6.27
C LYS A 49 4.67 -13.20 -6.26
N ILE A 50 5.72 -13.17 -5.45
CA ILE A 50 6.68 -12.06 -5.41
C ILE A 50 7.52 -12.04 -6.69
N LYS A 51 8.01 -13.21 -7.13
CA LYS A 51 8.78 -13.32 -8.38
C LYS A 51 7.95 -12.88 -9.59
N ASP A 52 6.69 -13.31 -9.65
CA ASP A 52 5.79 -12.99 -10.76
C ASP A 52 5.48 -11.48 -10.78
N ALA A 53 5.26 -10.87 -9.60
CA ALA A 53 5.09 -9.43 -9.49
C ALA A 53 6.33 -8.65 -9.95
N ILE A 54 7.53 -9.13 -9.58
CA ILE A 54 8.79 -8.55 -10.06
C ILE A 54 8.88 -8.66 -11.58
N LEU A 55 8.66 -9.83 -12.17
CA LEU A 55 8.75 -10.02 -13.63
C LEU A 55 7.76 -9.14 -14.39
N LYS A 56 6.54 -9.03 -13.88
CA LYS A 56 5.48 -8.18 -14.45
C LYS A 56 5.85 -6.69 -14.43
N HIS A 57 6.54 -6.23 -13.40
CA HIS A 57 6.78 -4.81 -13.15
C HIS A 57 8.23 -4.35 -13.33
N ASN A 58 9.18 -5.24 -13.57
CA ASN A 58 10.59 -4.94 -13.87
C ASN A 58 10.82 -4.76 -15.37
N THR A 59 10.01 -3.92 -16.01
CA THR A 59 10.15 -3.59 -17.43
C THR A 59 11.01 -2.33 -17.59
N ASP A 60 11.74 -2.17 -18.70
CA ASP A 60 12.61 -0.99 -18.96
C ASP A 60 11.85 0.31 -19.22
N ARG A 61 10.52 0.31 -19.03
CA ARG A 61 9.69 1.50 -19.26
C ARG A 61 10.08 2.61 -18.27
N CYS A 62 10.51 3.75 -18.77
CA CYS A 62 10.63 4.94 -17.93
C CYS A 62 9.24 5.33 -17.42
N SER A 63 9.15 5.65 -16.12
CA SER A 63 7.97 6.30 -15.57
C SER A 63 7.87 7.71 -16.17
N ILE A 64 6.98 7.90 -17.14
CA ILE A 64 6.74 9.21 -17.77
C ILE A 64 5.67 9.91 -16.95
N GLY A 65 6.11 10.73 -15.99
CA GLY A 65 5.23 11.54 -15.15
C GLY A 65 5.87 11.94 -13.82
N PRO A 66 5.28 12.90 -13.09
CA PRO A 66 5.70 13.20 -11.73
C PRO A 66 5.54 11.97 -10.83
N ASN A 67 6.48 11.76 -9.91
CA ASN A 67 6.42 10.63 -8.99
C ASN A 67 5.19 10.73 -8.09
N LYS A 68 4.39 9.66 -8.03
CA LYS A 68 3.26 9.57 -7.11
C LYS A 68 3.78 9.24 -5.72
N GLY A 69 3.48 10.11 -4.76
CA GLY A 69 3.94 9.98 -3.39
C GLY A 69 3.26 8.81 -2.66
N VAL A 70 3.98 8.25 -1.67
CA VAL A 70 3.42 7.32 -0.68
C VAL A 70 2.50 8.12 0.24
N GLY A 71 1.32 8.47 -0.25
CA GLY A 71 0.40 9.42 0.39
C GLY A 71 -0.83 9.77 -0.45
N GLU A 72 -0.82 9.51 -1.76
CA GLU A 72 -2.01 9.61 -2.62
C GLU A 72 -2.91 8.36 -2.57
N LEU A 73 -2.63 7.45 -1.63
CA LEU A 73 -3.60 6.43 -1.23
C LEU A 73 -4.86 7.18 -0.82
N LYS A 74 -5.94 7.05 -1.60
CA LYS A 74 -7.24 7.59 -1.25
C LYS A 74 -7.60 7.06 0.14
N LEU A 75 -7.34 7.88 1.15
CA LEU A 75 -8.05 7.85 2.40
C LEU A 75 -9.48 8.18 2.00
N ASP A 76 -10.28 7.17 1.74
CA ASP A 76 -11.72 7.30 1.92
C ASP A 76 -11.89 7.69 3.39
N THR A 77 -11.87 8.99 3.64
CA THR A 77 -12.27 9.61 4.88
C THR A 77 -13.69 9.11 5.10
N VAL A 78 -13.83 8.06 5.90
CA VAL A 78 -15.12 7.62 6.40
C VAL A 78 -15.64 8.82 7.19
N SER A 79 -16.51 9.57 6.55
CA SER A 79 -17.26 10.64 7.20
C SER A 79 -18.00 9.99 8.37
N PRO A 80 -17.93 10.54 9.59
CA PRO A 80 -18.64 9.96 10.72
C PRO A 80 -20.14 9.88 10.40
N PRO A 81 -20.82 8.78 10.75
CA PRO A 81 -22.26 8.69 10.56
C PRO A 81 -22.93 9.83 11.31
N LYS A 82 -23.72 10.65 10.62
CA LYS A 82 -24.65 11.60 11.24
C LYS A 82 -25.63 10.79 12.07
N ASN A 83 -25.33 10.67 13.36
CA ASN A 83 -26.22 10.06 14.33
C ASN A 83 -27.44 10.98 14.50
N LYS A 84 -28.61 10.35 14.46
CA LYS A 84 -29.95 10.94 14.50
C LYS A 84 -30.13 11.71 15.82
N GLN A 85 -30.27 13.04 15.76
CA GLN A 85 -30.88 13.78 16.86
C GLN A 85 -32.39 13.64 16.72
N ALA A 86 -32.97 12.91 17.68
CA ALA A 86 -34.35 13.07 18.05
C ALA A 86 -34.50 14.44 18.71
N GLU A 87 -35.43 15.25 18.22
CA GLU A 87 -35.98 16.35 19.00
C GLU A 87 -37.51 16.21 18.97
N SER A 88 -38.03 15.94 20.15
CA SER A 88 -39.45 16.02 20.48
C SER A 88 -39.85 17.49 20.49
N THR A 89 -40.95 17.84 19.82
CA THR A 89 -42.12 18.52 20.39
C THR A 89 -43.28 18.35 19.42
#